data_AF-A0AAW7KNV2-F1
#
_entry.id   AF-A0AAW7KNV2-F1
#
_cell.length_a   1.000
_cell.length_b   1.000
_cell.length_c   1.000
_cell.angle_alpha   90.00
_cell.angle_beta   90.00
_cell.angle_gamma   90.00
#
_symmetry.space_group_name_H-M   'P 1'
#
loop_
_entity.id
_entity.type
_entity.pdbx_description
1 polymer ?
#
loop_
_entity_poly.entity_id
_entity_poly.type
_entity_poly.pdbx_seq_one_letter_code
_entity_poly.pdbx_strand_id
1 'polypeptide(L)' 'LAAGINPMLVGILVLGLGLSLGGPTGYAINPARDLGPRLAHQIIPVKTKGDSDWAYSWVPIVGPILGASLAAVIYLFTI' A
#
# COMPACT_ATOMS: atom_id res chain seq x y z
N LEU A 1 -25.79 -5.53 -2.83
CA LEU A 1 -25.39 -5.34 -1.42
C LEU A 1 -25.98 -4.02 -0.92
N ALA A 2 -26.36 -3.92 0.35
CA ALA A 2 -26.81 -2.65 0.92
C ALA A 2 -25.69 -1.58 0.79
N ALA A 3 -26.07 -0.31 0.71
CA ALA A 3 -25.12 0.79 0.65
C ALA A 3 -24.15 0.72 1.85
N GLY A 4 -22.84 0.86 1.58
CA GLY A 4 -21.80 0.80 2.61
C GLY A 4 -21.19 -0.58 2.88
N ILE A 5 -21.81 -1.68 2.46
CA ILE A 5 -21.23 -3.01 2.69
C ILE A 5 -19.95 -3.21 1.86
N ASN A 6 -19.91 -2.76 0.60
CA ASN A 6 -18.71 -2.87 -0.24
C ASN A 6 -17.47 -2.21 0.39
N PRO A 7 -17.48 -0.92 0.76
CA PRO A 7 -16.32 -0.29 1.39
C PRO A 7 -15.97 -0.90 2.74
N MET A 8 -16.97 -1.39 3.51
CA MET A 8 -16.72 -2.11 4.76
C MET A 8 -15.93 -3.40 4.51
N LEU A 9 -16.34 -4.21 3.53
CA LEU A 9 -15.63 -5.46 3.19
C LEU A 9 -14.20 -5.18 2.72
N VAL A 10 -13.98 -4.15 1.90
CA VAL A 10 -12.64 -3.71 1.50
C VAL A 10 -11.82 -3.26 2.70
N GLY A 11 -12.41 -2.51 3.64
CA GLY A 11 -11.73 -2.09 4.87
C GLY A 11 -11.30 -3.27 5.74
N ILE A 12 -12.17 -4.27 5.91
CA ILE A 12 -11.86 -5.49 6.66
C ILE A 12 -10.76 -6.29 5.96
N LEU A 13 -10.76 -6.37 4.62
CA LEU A 13 -9.69 -7.00 3.85
C LEU A 13 -8.34 -6.31 4.10
N VAL A 14 -8.29 -4.98 4.01
CA VAL A 14 -7.05 -4.21 4.26
C VAL A 14 -6.57 -4.38 5.71
N LEU A 15 -7.49 -4.40 6.68
CA LEU A 15 -7.18 -4.68 8.08
C LEU A 15 -6.54 -6.08 8.24
N GLY A 16 -7.14 -7.12 7.64
CA GLY A 16 -6.61 -8.47 7.67
C GLY A 16 -5.21 -8.57 7.07
N LEU A 17 -4.96 -7.89 5.93
CA LEU A 17 -3.64 -7.80 5.32
C LEU A 17 -2.62 -7.11 6.23
N GLY A 18 -3.01 -6.02 6.90
CA GLY A 18 -2.15 -5.32 7.84
C GLY A 18 -1.77 -6.17 9.06
N LEU A 19 -2.74 -6.91 9.62
CA LEU A 19 -2.51 -7.76 10.79
C LEU A 19 -1.69 -9.02 10.48
N SER A 20 -1.81 -9.57 9.27
CA SER A 20 -1.17 -10.84 8.89
C SER A 20 0.13 -10.68 8.11
N LEU A 21 0.24 -9.67 7.26
CA LEU A 21 1.35 -9.47 6.31
C LEU A 21 2.06 -8.12 6.49
N GLY A 22 1.67 -7.32 7.48
CA GLY A 22 2.21 -5.98 7.67
C GLY A 22 3.63 -5.91 8.22
N GLY A 23 4.13 -6.95 8.89
CA GLY A 23 5.42 -6.91 9.60
C GLY A 23 6.63 -6.58 8.70
N PRO A 24 6.87 -7.31 7.59
CA PRO A 24 8.08 -7.12 6.79
C PRO A 24 8.16 -5.80 6.02
N THR A 25 7.03 -5.22 5.60
CA THR A 25 7.00 -4.07 4.66
C THR A 25 5.99 -2.97 5.01
N GLY A 26 5.26 -3.09 6.13
CA GLY A 26 4.24 -2.12 6.54
C GLY A 26 2.99 -2.08 5.65
N TYR A 27 2.73 -3.15 4.87
CA TYR A 27 1.59 -3.28 3.97
C TYR A 27 1.34 -2.03 3.10
N ALA A 28 2.38 -1.54 2.43
CA ALA A 28 2.29 -0.32 1.62
C ALA A 28 1.14 -0.40 0.59
N ILE A 29 1.03 -1.50 -0.17
CA ILE A 29 -0.05 -1.93 -1.09
C ILE A 29 -0.69 -0.90 -2.05
N ASN A 30 -0.25 0.36 -2.02
CA ASN A 30 -0.77 1.49 -2.75
C ASN A 30 0.36 2.52 -2.93
N PRO A 31 0.78 2.80 -4.18
CA PRO A 31 1.86 3.74 -4.45
C PRO A 31 1.63 5.14 -3.85
N ALA A 32 0.40 5.64 -3.87
CA ALA A 32 0.07 6.97 -3.32
C ALA A 32 0.17 6.99 -1.79
N ARG A 33 -0.14 5.86 -1.13
CA ARG A 33 -0.06 5.71 0.33
C ARG A 33 1.38 5.71 0.84
N ASP A 34 2.36 5.43 -0.01
CA ASP A 34 3.80 5.51 0.32
C ASP A 34 4.45 6.80 -0.19
N LEU A 35 4.34 7.09 -1.49
CA LEU A 35 5.10 8.17 -2.12
C LEU A 35 4.69 9.56 -1.61
N GLY A 36 3.39 9.79 -1.39
CA GLY A 36 2.90 11.08 -0.89
C GLY A 36 3.50 11.43 0.48
N PRO A 37 3.33 10.58 1.51
CA PRO A 37 3.97 10.78 2.81
C PRO A 37 5.51 10.88 2.73
N ARG A 38 6.16 10.12 1.84
CA ARG A 38 7.62 10.17 1.66
C ARG A 38 8.10 11.52 1.11
N LEU A 39 7.40 12.06 0.12
CA LEU A 39 7.68 13.41 -0.40
C LEU A 39 7.47 14.47 0.69
N ALA A 40 6.40 14.36 1.47
CA ALA A 40 6.16 15.25 2.60
C ALA A 40 7.31 15.16 3.63
N HIS A 41 7.76 13.95 3.98
CA HIS A 41 8.90 13.74 4.88
C HIS A 41 10.21 14.36 4.34
N GLN A 42 10.43 14.30 3.03
CA GLN A 42 11.60 14.90 2.40
C GLN A 42 11.59 16.43 2.52
N ILE A 43 10.46 17.06 2.23
CA ILE A 43 10.33 18.52 2.10
C ILE A 43 10.16 19.19 3.47
N ILE A 44 9.37 18.60 4.37
CA ILE A 44 9.04 19.23 5.65
C ILE A 44 10.28 19.20 6.56
N PRO A 45 10.70 20.35 7.12
CA PRO A 45 11.76 20.39 8.11
C PRO A 45 11.23 19.85 9.44
N VAL A 46 11.76 18.71 9.86
CA VAL A 46 11.44 18.09 11.15
C VAL A 46 12.73 18.01 11.96
N LYS A 47 12.68 18.50 13.20
CA LYS A 47 13.82 18.43 14.13
C LYS A 47 14.12 16.95 14.38
N THR A 48 15.40 16.56 14.31
CA THR A 48 15.87 15.16 14.46
C THR A 48 15.27 14.16 13.45
N LYS A 49 15.00 14.56 12.21
CA LYS A 49 14.51 13.62 11.17
C LYS A 49 15.58 12.64 10.70
N GLY A 50 15.16 11.41 10.41
CA GLY A 50 15.98 10.41 9.72
C GLY A 50 16.02 10.61 8.21
N ASP A 51 16.64 9.67 7.50
CA ASP A 51 16.60 9.62 6.03
C ASP A 51 15.19 9.21 5.52
N SER A 52 14.84 9.67 4.32
CA SER A 52 13.56 9.35 3.66
C SER A 52 13.56 7.99 2.97
N ASP A 53 14.64 7.21 3.07
CA ASP A 53 14.77 5.83 2.55
C ASP A 53 14.43 5.72 1.05
N TRP A 54 15.02 6.60 0.24
CA TRP A 54 14.78 6.64 -1.20
C TRP A 54 15.25 5.38 -1.93
N ALA A 55 16.24 4.67 -1.39
CA ALA A 55 16.71 3.40 -1.95
C ALA A 55 15.60 2.32 -1.98
N TYR A 56 14.71 2.31 -0.99
CA TYR A 56 13.57 1.39 -0.92
C TYR A 56 12.32 1.89 -1.67
N SER A 57 12.23 3.19 -1.99
CA SER A 57 11.01 3.86 -2.47
C SER A 57 10.36 3.27 -3.74
N TRP A 58 11.12 2.58 -4.59
CA TRP A 58 10.58 1.95 -5.80
C TRP A 58 9.77 0.68 -5.49
N VAL A 59 10.08 -0.02 -4.39
CA VAL A 59 9.40 -1.27 -3.98
C VAL A 59 7.90 -1.06 -3.71
N PRO A 60 7.47 -0.09 -2.87
CA PRO A 60 6.06 0.18 -2.63
C PRO A 60 5.34 0.85 -3.82
N ILE A 61 6.04 1.12 -4.93
CA ILE A 61 5.44 1.59 -6.19
C ILE A 61 5.25 0.41 -7.14
N VAL A 62 6.35 -0.24 -7.52
CA VAL A 62 6.36 -1.30 -8.52
C VAL A 62 5.70 -2.58 -7.99
N GLY A 63 5.97 -2.94 -6.73
CA GLY A 63 5.41 -4.14 -6.10
C GLY A 63 3.88 -4.15 -6.12
N PRO A 64 3.20 -3.11 -5.61
CA PRO A 64 1.74 -3.03 -5.66
C PRO A 64 1.16 -2.99 -7.08
N ILE A 65 1.79 -2.30 -8.02
CA ILE A 65 1.32 -2.26 -9.42
C ILE A 65 1.35 -3.66 -10.02
N LEU A 66 2.49 -4.35 -9.94
CA LEU A 66 2.64 -5.70 -10.48
C LEU A 66 1.71 -6.69 -9.78
N GLY A 67 1.62 -6.62 -8.44
CA GLY A 67 0.75 -7.49 -7.65
C GLY A 67 -0.73 -7.31 -7.98
N ALA A 68 -1.21 -6.06 -8.08
CA ALA A 68 -2.60 -5.77 -8.42
C ALA A 68 -2.93 -6.19 -9.86
N SER A 69 -2.04 -5.93 -10.83
CA SER A 69 -2.21 -6.37 -12.21
C SER A 69 -2.25 -7.90 -12.31
N LEU A 70 -1.35 -8.61 -11.62
CA LEU A 70 -1.34 -10.07 -11.61
C LEU A 70 -2.62 -10.64 -10.97
N ALA A 71 -3.05 -10.07 -9.84
CA ALA A 71 -4.29 -10.48 -9.17
C ALA A 71 -5.51 -10.29 -10.09
N ALA A 72 -5.59 -9.16 -10.81
CA ALA A 72 -6.67 -8.90 -11.77
C ALA A 72 -6.67 -9.91 -12.93
N VAL A 73 -5.49 -10.25 -13.46
CA VAL A 73 -5.33 -11.28 -14.49
C VAL A 73 -5.79 -12.65 -13.96
N ILE A 74 -5.32 -13.06 -12.77
CA ILE A 74 -5.73 -14.34 -12.16
C ILE A 74 -7.24 -14.39 -11.98
N TYR A 75 -7.86 -13.31 -11.49
CA TYR A 75 -9.30 -13.22 -11.31
C TYR A 75 -10.03 -13.45 -12.65
N LEU A 76 -9.62 -12.75 -13.72
CA LEU A 76 -10.25 -12.84 -15.03
C LEU A 76 -10.17 -14.24 -15.67
N PHE A 77 -9.13 -15.01 -15.37
CA PHE A 77 -8.92 -16.34 -15.96
C PHE A 77 -9.43 -17.49 -15.08
N THR A 78 -9.74 -17.25 -13.81
CA THR A 78 -10.18 -18.32 -12.88
C THR A 78 -11.65 -18.21 -12.46
N ILE A 79 -12.24 -17.01 -12.57
CA ILE A 79 -13.62 -16.71 -12.16
C ILE A 79 -14.34 -16.04 -13.32
#